data_AF-A0A380BD62-F1
#
_entry.id   AF-A0A380BD62-F1
#
_cell.length_a   1.000
_cell.length_b   1.000
_cell.length_c   1.000
_cell.angle_alpha   90.00
_cell.angle_beta   90.00
_cell.angle_gamma   90.00
#
_symmetry.space_group_name_H-M   'P 1'
#
loop_
_entity.id
_entity.type
_entity.pdbx_description
1 polymer ?
#
loop_
_entity_poly.entity_id
_entity_poly.type
_entity_poly.pdbx_seq_one_letter_code
_entity_poly.pdbx_strand_id
1 'polypeptide(L)'
;MNRLKRLAALVICASLIGGGCSMLNSAEEEKGYELVDGKNGSKRIKLTDEERERLEKKGEEYRKENYVPVQEYIGEGYMLEPDEGTDALAEKHKDEVEQAVKNFFQDKYKTEVKVHNIVGTTGAASIFVESIGEPHFYTSAIIPVDVKNNKVKFEDVWSLEDEVEQGIVTGLLAMIYDKEFEKLDKYFTEFINKHPVTGQKVEALANVGANNFSTPYYRLSVNTHYFEELINAYLENSNRSKEEWKSFGDKLSYKPEDLIIAIELFMDDQNSEPDDEIIDLVSNDIIRMEGLPRAEYAIDLHDNYVDKTSGVGNKKNSLSRGFPEQIIKV
;
A
#
# COMPACT_ATOMS: atom_id res chain seq x y z
N MET A 1 22.12 -32.57 -11.82
CA MET A 1 21.57 -31.91 -13.02
C MET A 1 20.27 -31.23 -12.60
N ASN A 2 20.10 -29.94 -12.91
CA ASN A 2 18.98 -29.04 -12.55
C ASN A 2 18.93 -28.46 -11.12
N ARG A 3 19.75 -27.41 -10.90
CA ARG A 3 19.49 -26.30 -9.95
C ARG A 3 19.82 -24.93 -10.57
N LEU A 4 19.74 -24.81 -11.89
CA LEU A 4 20.17 -23.61 -12.63
C LEU A 4 19.10 -23.16 -13.65
N LYS A 5 17.89 -22.86 -13.17
CA LYS A 5 16.85 -22.08 -13.89
C LYS A 5 15.92 -21.39 -12.89
N ARG A 6 16.46 -20.46 -12.11
CA ARG A 6 15.72 -19.42 -11.39
C ARG A 6 16.55 -18.15 -11.51
N LEU A 7 16.38 -17.44 -12.62
CA LEU A 7 16.97 -16.12 -12.80
C LEU A 7 16.04 -15.29 -13.69
N ALA A 8 15.85 -14.04 -13.26
CA ALA A 8 15.11 -12.95 -13.89
C ALA A 8 13.58 -12.97 -13.75
N ALA A 9 13.12 -12.60 -12.55
CA ALA A 9 11.98 -11.71 -12.31
C ALA A 9 12.05 -11.31 -10.82
N LEU A 10 12.92 -10.34 -10.53
CA LEU A 10 13.10 -9.79 -9.18
C LEU A 10 13.23 -8.28 -9.36
N VAL A 11 12.12 -7.68 -9.77
CA VAL A 11 11.78 -6.30 -9.43
C VAL A 11 10.64 -6.47 -8.43
N ILE A 12 11.03 -6.77 -7.19
CA ILE A 12 10.12 -6.73 -6.06
C ILE A 12 9.83 -5.25 -5.84
N CYS A 13 8.55 -4.88 -5.92
CA CYS A 13 8.06 -3.59 -5.43
C CYS A 13 8.22 -3.60 -3.91
N ALA A 14 9.44 -3.37 -3.44
CA ALA A 14 9.78 -3.19 -2.03
C ALA A 14 9.55 -1.72 -1.66
N SER A 15 8.33 -1.23 -1.84
CA SER A 15 7.90 0.11 -1.46
C SER A 15 6.89 0.13 -0.32
N LEU A 16 6.76 -0.95 0.45
CA LEU A 16 5.79 -1.00 1.56
C LEU A 16 6.31 -1.55 2.89
N ILE A 17 7.61 -1.42 3.17
CA ILE A 17 8.13 -1.54 4.55
C ILE A 17 8.94 -0.29 4.87
N GLY A 18 8.37 0.57 5.72
CA GLY A 18 9.09 1.59 6.49
C GLY A 18 9.72 2.72 5.67
N GLY A 19 9.08 3.89 5.72
CA GLY A 19 9.63 5.11 5.14
C GLY A 19 9.47 5.13 3.64
N GLY A 20 8.46 5.87 3.17
CA GLY A 20 8.59 6.52 1.87
C GLY A 20 9.98 7.15 1.82
N CYS A 21 10.63 7.04 0.66
CA CYS A 21 11.88 7.75 0.37
C CYS A 21 11.66 9.27 0.55
N SER A 22 11.66 9.74 1.79
CA SER A 22 12.00 11.09 2.22
C SER A 22 13.53 11.21 2.17
N MET A 23 14.09 10.98 0.98
CA MET A 23 15.36 11.56 0.59
C MET A 23 15.11 12.57 -0.51
N LEU A 24 14.23 13.55 -0.24
CA LEU A 24 14.14 14.81 -0.97
C LEU A 24 13.48 15.85 -0.04
N ASN A 25 14.33 16.46 0.80
CA ASN A 25 14.26 17.80 1.39
C ASN A 25 14.53 17.84 2.90
N SER A 26 15.81 18.00 3.23
CA SER A 26 16.25 18.89 4.31
C SER A 26 17.74 19.18 4.15
N ALA A 27 18.07 20.13 3.28
CA ALA A 27 19.30 20.91 3.38
C ALA A 27 19.15 22.16 2.52
N GLU A 28 19.20 23.31 3.18
CA GLU A 28 19.29 24.63 2.58
C GLU A 28 20.43 24.71 1.54
N GLU A 29 20.15 25.47 0.48
CA GLU A 29 21.08 26.16 -0.44
C GLU A 29 22.18 25.34 -1.18
N GLU A 30 22.12 25.41 -2.51
CA GLU A 30 23.09 24.92 -3.50
C GLU A 30 23.42 23.41 -3.48
N LYS A 31 22.69 22.58 -4.23
CA LYS A 31 23.25 21.39 -4.93
C LYS A 31 22.27 20.78 -5.94
N GLY A 32 22.79 20.46 -7.12
CA GLY A 32 22.03 19.95 -8.27
C GLY A 32 21.57 18.50 -8.11
N TYR A 33 20.57 18.14 -8.91
CA TYR A 33 19.97 16.80 -8.96
C TYR A 33 21.00 15.73 -9.34
N GLU A 34 21.04 14.63 -8.57
CA GLU A 34 21.98 13.51 -8.70
C GLU A 34 21.26 12.27 -9.28
N LEU A 35 21.85 11.62 -10.30
CA LEU A 35 21.39 10.32 -10.82
C LEU A 35 22.40 9.22 -10.47
N VAL A 36 21.91 8.02 -10.12
CA VAL A 36 22.72 6.83 -9.82
C VAL A 36 22.71 5.88 -11.02
N ASP A 37 23.89 5.65 -11.65
CA ASP A 37 24.06 4.59 -12.66
C ASP A 37 24.28 3.23 -11.95
N GLY A 38 23.27 2.36 -12.04
CA GLY A 38 23.27 1.03 -11.41
C GLY A 38 24.26 0.01 -12.00
N LYS A 39 25.06 0.36 -13.03
CA LYS A 39 26.01 -0.60 -13.66
C LYS A 39 27.47 -0.38 -13.30
N ASN A 40 27.86 0.76 -12.75
CA ASN A 40 29.24 1.05 -12.35
C ASN A 40 29.24 1.96 -11.12
N GLY A 41 29.57 1.40 -9.96
CA GLY A 41 29.65 2.06 -8.64
C GLY A 41 29.41 3.58 -8.62
N SER A 42 28.28 3.98 -8.01
CA SER A 42 27.82 5.34 -7.68
C SER A 42 28.76 6.49 -8.10
N LYS A 43 28.79 6.80 -9.40
CA LYS A 43 29.45 8.00 -9.91
C LYS A 43 28.46 9.17 -9.91
N ARG A 44 28.81 10.24 -9.22
CA ARG A 44 28.05 11.50 -9.23
C ARG A 44 28.16 12.15 -10.61
N ILE A 45 27.04 12.31 -11.30
CA ILE A 45 26.95 13.05 -12.56
C ILE A 45 26.40 14.43 -12.23
N LYS A 46 27.14 15.50 -12.56
CA LYS A 46 26.61 16.86 -12.51
C LYS A 46 25.83 17.12 -13.79
N LEU A 47 24.53 17.38 -13.65
CA LEU A 47 23.69 17.78 -14.79
C LEU A 47 24.03 19.20 -15.24
N THR A 48 23.99 19.44 -16.55
CA THR A 48 24.00 20.78 -17.12
C THR A 48 22.67 21.50 -16.88
N ASP A 49 22.62 22.82 -17.06
CA ASP A 49 21.36 23.58 -17.00
C ASP A 49 20.36 23.10 -18.06
N GLU A 50 20.84 22.80 -19.28
CA GLU A 50 20.02 22.26 -20.37
C GLU A 50 19.42 20.89 -20.03
N GLU A 51 20.19 20.02 -19.35
CA GLU A 51 19.70 18.71 -18.89
C GLU A 51 18.66 18.86 -17.78
N ARG A 52 18.83 19.81 -16.87
CA ARG A 52 17.83 20.13 -15.84
C ARG A 52 16.51 20.61 -16.46
N GLU A 53 16.57 21.60 -17.35
CA GLU A 53 15.39 22.14 -18.03
C GLU A 53 14.65 21.06 -18.81
N ARG A 54 15.39 20.19 -19.51
CA ARG A 54 14.80 19.06 -20.24
C ARG A 54 14.10 18.06 -19.32
N LEU A 55 14.68 17.72 -18.17
CA LEU A 55 14.09 16.81 -17.20
C LEU A 55 12.86 17.43 -16.52
N GLU A 56 12.93 18.71 -16.19
CA GLU A 56 11.80 19.46 -15.61
C GLU A 56 10.61 19.48 -16.57
N LYS A 57 10.85 19.83 -17.84
CA LYS A 57 9.82 19.78 -18.88
C LYS A 57 9.21 18.39 -19.05
N LYS A 58 10.03 17.34 -19.07
CA LYS A 58 9.54 15.95 -19.13
C LYS A 58 8.70 15.60 -17.90
N GLY A 59 9.10 16.06 -16.71
CA GLY A 59 8.34 15.90 -15.48
C GLY A 59 7.00 16.64 -15.51
N GLU A 60 6.94 17.84 -16.08
CA GLU A 60 5.69 18.58 -16.28
C GLU A 60 4.74 17.89 -17.25
N GLU A 61 5.26 17.42 -18.38
CA GLU A 61 4.48 16.65 -19.37
C GLU A 61 3.90 15.39 -18.72
N TYR A 62 4.73 14.63 -17.98
CA TYR A 62 4.28 13.46 -17.22
C TYR A 62 3.20 13.82 -16.19
N ARG A 63 3.42 14.87 -15.39
CA ARG A 63 2.47 15.30 -14.36
C ARG A 63 1.12 15.70 -14.95
N LYS A 64 1.14 16.33 -16.13
CA LYS A 64 -0.08 16.76 -16.83
C LYS A 64 -0.87 15.59 -17.39
N GLU A 65 -0.19 14.52 -17.80
CA GLU A 65 -0.81 13.35 -18.43
C GLU A 65 -1.30 12.32 -17.40
N ASN A 66 -0.57 12.14 -16.30
CA ASN A 66 -0.76 11.00 -15.41
C ASN A 66 -1.37 11.31 -14.05
N TYR A 67 -1.45 12.58 -13.64
CA TYR A 67 -2.05 12.90 -12.35
C TYR A 67 -3.51 13.28 -12.47
N VAL A 68 -4.31 12.66 -11.62
CA VAL A 68 -5.76 12.85 -11.53
C VAL A 68 -6.15 13.25 -10.11
N PRO A 69 -7.25 13.99 -9.91
CA PRO A 69 -7.78 14.27 -8.58
C PRO A 69 -8.06 12.98 -7.81
N VAL A 70 -7.70 12.94 -6.52
CA VAL A 70 -7.89 11.75 -5.66
C VAL A 70 -9.36 11.34 -5.56
N GLN A 71 -10.30 12.30 -5.64
CA GLN A 71 -11.74 12.03 -5.62
C GLN A 71 -12.26 11.40 -6.93
N GLU A 72 -11.49 11.46 -8.01
CA GLU A 72 -11.82 10.87 -9.30
C GLU A 72 -11.12 9.51 -9.49
N TYR A 73 -10.00 9.29 -8.79
CA TYR A 73 -9.22 8.07 -8.95
C TYR A 73 -9.91 6.84 -8.35
N ILE A 74 -10.11 5.82 -9.18
CA ILE A 74 -10.67 4.52 -8.79
C ILE A 74 -9.73 3.36 -9.12
N GLY A 75 -8.44 3.63 -9.38
CA GLY A 75 -7.47 2.65 -9.84
C GLY A 75 -7.29 2.59 -11.37
N GLU A 76 -8.03 3.40 -12.13
CA GLU A 76 -7.90 3.42 -13.60
C GLU A 76 -6.53 3.95 -14.05
N GLY A 77 -5.92 3.27 -15.03
CA GLY A 77 -4.61 3.62 -15.55
C GLY A 77 -3.43 3.16 -14.70
N TYR A 78 -3.68 2.43 -13.61
CA TYR A 78 -2.63 1.76 -12.83
C TYR A 78 -1.94 0.70 -13.68
N MET A 79 -0.62 0.68 -13.65
CA MET A 79 0.19 -0.21 -14.47
C MET A 79 1.38 -0.73 -13.68
N LEU A 80 1.62 -2.03 -13.81
CA LEU A 80 2.90 -2.65 -13.46
C LEU A 80 3.79 -2.69 -14.71
N GLU A 81 5.09 -3.01 -14.56
CA GLU A 81 6.04 -2.99 -15.68
C GLU A 81 5.45 -3.70 -16.92
N PRO A 82 5.15 -2.94 -18.00
CA PRO A 82 4.30 -3.45 -19.06
C PRO A 82 5.07 -4.42 -19.96
N ASP A 83 4.46 -5.55 -20.28
CA ASP A 83 4.82 -6.35 -21.44
C ASP A 83 3.62 -6.54 -22.38
N GLU A 84 3.89 -6.59 -23.68
CA GLU A 84 2.83 -6.68 -24.68
C GLU A 84 2.06 -8.00 -24.53
N GLY A 85 0.79 -7.89 -24.14
CA GLY A 85 -0.20 -8.97 -24.24
C GLY A 85 -0.46 -9.76 -22.96
N THR A 86 0.25 -9.51 -21.85
CA THR A 86 -0.03 -10.22 -20.59
C THR A 86 -1.38 -9.83 -20.01
N ASP A 87 -1.67 -8.52 -19.88
CA ASP A 87 -2.98 -8.01 -19.44
C ASP A 87 -4.11 -8.64 -20.25
N ALA A 88 -4.00 -8.56 -21.59
CA ALA A 88 -5.02 -9.05 -22.50
C ALA A 88 -5.22 -10.56 -22.38
N LEU A 89 -4.15 -11.33 -22.15
CA LEU A 89 -4.23 -12.77 -22.01
C LEU A 89 -4.82 -13.18 -20.64
N ALA A 90 -4.44 -12.50 -19.56
CA ALA A 90 -5.00 -12.73 -18.24
C ALA A 90 -6.50 -12.37 -18.21
N GLU A 91 -6.88 -11.21 -18.74
CA GLU A 91 -8.27 -10.76 -18.79
C GLU A 91 -9.14 -11.65 -19.68
N LYS A 92 -8.59 -12.20 -20.77
CA LYS A 92 -9.29 -13.19 -21.60
C LYS A 92 -9.65 -14.47 -20.84
N HIS A 93 -8.89 -14.82 -19.80
CA HIS A 93 -9.08 -15.98 -18.95
C HIS A 93 -9.56 -15.59 -17.54
N LYS A 94 -10.26 -14.46 -17.42
CA LYS A 94 -10.65 -13.87 -16.13
C LYS A 94 -11.34 -14.86 -15.19
N ASP A 95 -12.34 -15.60 -15.65
CA ASP A 95 -13.09 -16.53 -14.80
C ASP A 95 -12.18 -17.63 -14.23
N GLU A 96 -11.28 -18.18 -15.05
CA GLU A 96 -10.33 -19.20 -14.60
C GLU A 96 -9.23 -18.62 -13.70
N VAL A 97 -8.76 -17.39 -13.98
CA VAL A 97 -7.82 -16.65 -13.11
C VAL A 97 -8.46 -16.41 -11.74
N GLU A 98 -9.69 -15.89 -11.71
CA GLU A 98 -10.40 -15.63 -10.46
C GLU A 98 -10.58 -16.90 -9.64
N GLN A 99 -10.97 -18.00 -10.28
CA GLN A 99 -11.15 -19.27 -9.59
C GLN A 99 -9.83 -19.82 -9.04
N ALA A 100 -8.74 -19.73 -9.81
CA ALA A 100 -7.41 -20.17 -9.37
C ALA A 100 -6.93 -19.37 -8.15
N VAL A 101 -7.15 -18.05 -8.15
CA VAL A 101 -6.79 -17.18 -7.03
C VAL A 101 -7.65 -17.46 -5.80
N LYS A 102 -8.97 -17.59 -5.95
CA LYS A 102 -9.87 -17.97 -4.84
C LYS A 102 -9.44 -19.31 -4.22
N ASN A 103 -9.11 -20.30 -5.03
CA ASN A 103 -8.60 -21.59 -4.55
C ASN A 103 -7.27 -21.43 -3.80
N PHE A 104 -6.33 -20.63 -4.33
CA PHE A 104 -5.05 -20.36 -3.68
C PHE A 104 -5.23 -19.78 -2.27
N PHE A 105 -6.06 -18.75 -2.11
CA PHE A 105 -6.33 -18.15 -0.79
C PHE A 105 -7.07 -19.12 0.14
N GLN A 106 -8.04 -19.87 -0.37
CA GLN A 106 -8.76 -20.85 0.43
C GLN A 106 -7.83 -21.98 0.92
N ASP A 107 -6.98 -22.51 0.05
CA ASP A 107 -6.15 -23.68 0.35
C ASP A 107 -4.96 -23.30 1.22
N LYS A 108 -4.24 -22.22 0.87
CA LYS A 108 -3.02 -21.80 1.57
C LYS A 108 -3.32 -21.01 2.84
N TYR A 109 -4.33 -20.14 2.80
CA TYR A 109 -4.57 -19.15 3.85
C TYR A 109 -5.88 -19.35 4.61
N LYS A 110 -6.75 -20.29 4.20
CA LYS A 110 -8.06 -20.52 4.84
C LYS A 110 -8.95 -19.27 4.80
N THR A 111 -8.81 -18.48 3.74
CA THR A 111 -9.48 -17.19 3.56
C THR A 111 -10.28 -17.19 2.27
N GLU A 112 -11.55 -16.79 2.35
CA GLU A 112 -12.37 -16.47 1.18
C GLU A 112 -12.06 -15.05 0.71
N VAL A 113 -11.90 -14.86 -0.61
CA VAL A 113 -11.53 -13.55 -1.19
C VAL A 113 -12.41 -13.18 -2.38
N LYS A 114 -12.55 -11.87 -2.59
CA LYS A 114 -13.12 -11.26 -3.79
C LYS A 114 -11.99 -10.67 -4.64
N VAL A 115 -12.02 -10.93 -5.95
CA VAL A 115 -11.10 -10.32 -6.92
C VAL A 115 -11.66 -8.97 -7.38
N HIS A 116 -10.81 -7.95 -7.41
CA HIS A 116 -11.17 -6.59 -7.82
C HIS A 116 -10.51 -6.20 -9.13
N ASN A 117 -9.22 -6.51 -9.29
CA ASN A 117 -8.46 -6.07 -10.47
C ASN A 117 -7.42 -7.10 -10.90
N ILE A 118 -7.12 -7.11 -12.21
CA ILE A 118 -6.11 -7.95 -12.85
C ILE A 118 -5.18 -7.01 -13.62
N VAL A 119 -3.93 -6.95 -13.19
CA VAL A 119 -2.92 -6.09 -13.80
C VAL A 119 -1.76 -6.96 -14.23
N GLY A 120 -1.53 -7.07 -15.53
CA GLY A 120 -0.40 -7.82 -16.04
C GLY A 120 0.91 -7.05 -15.84
N THR A 121 1.97 -7.83 -15.84
CA THR A 121 3.35 -7.40 -15.77
C THR A 121 4.21 -8.42 -16.49
N THR A 122 5.51 -8.17 -16.60
CA THR A 122 6.42 -9.04 -17.35
C THR A 122 6.35 -10.50 -16.90
N GLY A 123 5.71 -11.34 -17.74
CA GLY A 123 5.57 -12.79 -17.52
C GLY A 123 4.58 -13.23 -16.42
N ALA A 124 3.74 -12.34 -15.89
CA ALA A 124 2.75 -12.67 -14.86
C ALA A 124 1.62 -11.63 -14.78
N ALA A 125 0.54 -11.93 -14.07
CA ALA A 125 -0.44 -10.93 -13.68
C ALA A 125 -0.57 -10.87 -12.16
N SER A 126 -0.64 -9.66 -11.63
CA SER A 126 -0.98 -9.36 -10.24
C SER A 126 -2.49 -9.22 -10.12
N ILE A 127 -3.07 -9.92 -9.16
CA ILE A 127 -4.50 -10.04 -8.94
C ILE A 127 -4.80 -9.44 -7.58
N PHE A 128 -5.45 -8.27 -7.58
CA PHE A 128 -5.80 -7.55 -6.36
C PHE A 128 -7.07 -8.12 -5.76
N VAL A 129 -7.02 -8.44 -4.48
CA VAL A 129 -8.10 -9.11 -3.77
C VAL A 129 -8.41 -8.46 -2.43
N GLU A 130 -9.62 -8.69 -1.96
CA GLU A 130 -10.13 -8.30 -0.64
C GLU A 130 -10.66 -9.55 0.07
N SER A 131 -10.36 -9.71 1.35
CA SER A 131 -10.96 -10.79 2.14
C SER A 131 -12.45 -10.56 2.36
N ILE A 132 -13.24 -11.63 2.32
CA ILE A 132 -14.67 -11.57 2.58
C ILE A 132 -14.93 -11.78 4.07
N GLY A 133 -15.54 -10.78 4.72
CA GLY A 133 -15.86 -10.84 6.16
C GLY A 133 -14.71 -10.41 7.06
N GLU A 134 -14.72 -10.88 8.31
CA GLU A 134 -13.63 -10.65 9.26
C GLU A 134 -12.67 -11.87 9.30
N PRO A 135 -11.34 -11.67 9.37
CA PRO A 135 -10.63 -10.39 9.31
C PRO A 135 -10.68 -9.77 7.91
N HIS A 136 -10.95 -8.45 7.84
CA HIS A 136 -10.98 -7.68 6.61
C HIS A 136 -9.57 -7.19 6.25
N PHE A 137 -9.15 -7.33 4.99
CA PHE A 137 -7.89 -6.80 4.47
C PHE A 137 -7.84 -6.85 2.94
N TYR A 138 -6.96 -6.05 2.35
CA TYR A 138 -6.59 -6.08 0.94
C TYR A 138 -5.19 -6.68 0.75
N THR A 139 -4.98 -7.43 -0.32
CA THR A 139 -3.69 -8.04 -0.67
C THR A 139 -3.68 -8.42 -2.15
N SER A 140 -2.62 -9.06 -2.64
CA SER A 140 -2.54 -9.57 -4.00
C SER A 140 -2.03 -11.01 -4.10
N ALA A 141 -2.31 -11.62 -5.25
CA ALA A 141 -1.67 -12.85 -5.68
C ALA A 141 -1.12 -12.67 -7.10
N ILE A 142 -0.14 -13.48 -7.46
CA ILE A 142 0.55 -13.43 -8.74
C ILE A 142 0.30 -14.75 -9.47
N ILE A 143 -0.18 -14.65 -10.71
CA ILE A 143 -0.38 -15.77 -11.61
C ILE A 143 0.60 -15.69 -12.79
N PRO A 144 1.44 -16.71 -13.03
CA PRO A 144 2.37 -16.68 -14.16
C PRO A 144 1.65 -16.74 -15.50
N VAL A 145 2.11 -15.92 -16.45
CA VAL A 145 1.57 -15.83 -17.81
C VAL A 145 2.68 -16.03 -18.83
N ASP A 146 2.48 -16.98 -19.73
CA ASP A 146 3.37 -17.27 -20.86
C ASP A 146 2.71 -16.80 -22.15
N VAL A 147 2.91 -15.52 -22.47
CA VAL A 147 2.36 -14.88 -23.68
C VAL A 147 2.83 -15.59 -24.95
N LYS A 148 4.10 -16.05 -24.99
CA LYS A 148 4.69 -16.72 -26.17
C LYS A 148 3.96 -18.01 -26.53
N ASN A 149 3.52 -18.75 -25.52
CA ASN A 149 2.77 -19.99 -25.70
C ASN A 149 1.26 -19.80 -25.50
N ASN A 150 0.79 -18.55 -25.37
CA ASN A 150 -0.61 -18.20 -25.09
C ASN A 150 -1.20 -19.04 -23.94
N LYS A 151 -0.50 -19.07 -22.80
CA LYS A 151 -0.85 -19.92 -21.66
C LYS A 151 -0.80 -19.16 -20.33
N VAL A 152 -1.88 -19.25 -19.57
CA VAL A 152 -1.92 -18.87 -18.15
C VAL A 152 -1.66 -20.12 -17.30
N LYS A 153 -0.86 -20.01 -16.24
CA LYS A 153 -0.50 -21.14 -15.36
C LYS A 153 -1.30 -21.12 -14.07
N PHE A 154 -2.56 -21.55 -14.15
CA PHE A 154 -3.53 -21.55 -13.04
C PHE A 154 -3.09 -22.33 -11.78
N GLU A 155 -2.21 -23.32 -11.93
CA GLU A 155 -1.70 -24.12 -10.80
C GLU A 155 -0.46 -23.51 -10.12
N ASP A 156 0.11 -22.47 -10.71
CA ASP A 156 1.36 -21.85 -10.24
C ASP A 156 1.08 -20.49 -9.57
N VAL A 157 -0.10 -20.28 -8.98
CA VAL A 157 -0.44 -19.05 -8.24
C VAL A 157 0.39 -18.96 -6.97
N TRP A 158 0.92 -17.77 -6.69
CA TRP A 158 1.73 -17.48 -5.52
C TRP A 158 1.49 -16.06 -5.01
N SER A 159 2.08 -15.69 -3.88
CA SER A 159 2.03 -14.33 -3.31
C SER A 159 3.45 -13.90 -2.93
N LEU A 160 3.72 -12.60 -2.87
CA LEU A 160 4.99 -12.13 -2.29
C LEU A 160 5.10 -12.61 -0.84
N GLU A 161 6.34 -12.82 -0.41
CA GLU A 161 6.64 -13.23 0.97
C GLU A 161 6.11 -12.15 1.94
N ASP A 162 5.47 -12.60 3.02
CA ASP A 162 4.83 -11.80 4.06
C ASP A 162 3.65 -10.91 3.64
N GLU A 163 3.29 -10.80 2.37
CA GLU A 163 2.24 -9.86 1.93
C GLU A 163 0.85 -10.28 2.44
N VAL A 164 0.48 -11.55 2.28
CA VAL A 164 -0.84 -12.04 2.72
C VAL A 164 -0.88 -12.16 4.24
N GLU A 165 0.24 -12.56 4.84
CA GLU A 165 0.41 -12.68 6.28
C GLU A 165 0.27 -11.32 6.99
N GLN A 166 0.80 -10.23 6.40
CA GLN A 166 0.56 -8.87 6.89
C GLN A 166 -0.93 -8.48 6.81
N GLY A 167 -1.60 -8.77 5.69
CA GLY A 167 -3.04 -8.56 5.54
C GLY A 167 -3.84 -9.27 6.64
N ILE A 168 -3.56 -10.56 6.87
CA ILE A 168 -4.20 -11.34 7.94
C ILE A 168 -3.96 -10.72 9.32
N VAL A 169 -2.71 -10.41 9.66
CA VAL A 169 -2.37 -9.85 10.98
C VAL A 169 -3.06 -8.52 11.20
N THR A 170 -2.96 -7.59 10.26
CA THR A 170 -3.55 -6.25 10.41
C THR A 170 -5.07 -6.30 10.48
N GLY A 171 -5.73 -7.15 9.67
CA GLY A 171 -7.17 -7.37 9.74
C GLY A 171 -7.61 -7.98 11.06
N LEU A 172 -6.83 -8.92 11.61
CA LEU A 172 -7.08 -9.49 12.94
C LEU A 172 -6.90 -8.46 14.05
N LEU A 173 -5.86 -7.63 14.00
CA LEU A 173 -5.65 -6.56 14.98
C LEU A 173 -6.81 -5.54 14.97
N ALA A 174 -7.28 -5.15 13.78
CA ALA A 174 -8.43 -4.26 13.64
C ALA A 174 -9.71 -4.86 14.24
N MET A 175 -9.93 -6.16 14.05
CA MET A 175 -11.07 -6.88 14.64
C MET A 175 -10.94 -7.07 16.17
N ILE A 176 -9.74 -7.38 16.65
CA ILE A 176 -9.44 -7.59 18.07
C ILE A 176 -9.63 -6.29 18.86
N TYR A 177 -9.05 -5.20 18.37
CA TYR A 177 -9.09 -3.87 18.99
C TYR A 177 -10.19 -2.98 18.38
N ASP A 178 -11.32 -3.59 18.01
CA ASP A 178 -12.41 -2.93 17.26
C ASP A 178 -12.86 -1.58 17.85
N LYS A 179 -13.01 -1.49 19.17
CA LYS A 179 -13.40 -0.24 19.84
C LYS A 179 -12.39 0.90 19.68
N GLU A 180 -11.11 0.57 19.60
CA GLU A 180 -10.02 1.54 19.43
C GLU A 180 -10.01 2.05 17.98
N PHE A 181 -10.16 1.15 17.01
CA PHE A 181 -10.28 1.51 15.60
C PHE A 181 -11.59 2.25 15.27
N GLU A 182 -12.73 1.85 15.83
CA GLU A 182 -14.00 2.59 15.72
C GLU A 182 -13.87 4.04 16.18
N LYS A 183 -13.04 4.28 17.21
CA LYS A 183 -12.74 5.64 17.68
C LYS A 183 -11.91 6.42 16.68
N LEU A 184 -10.90 5.79 16.08
CA LEU A 184 -10.05 6.39 15.06
C LEU A 184 -10.85 6.70 13.78
N ASP A 185 -11.70 5.78 13.33
CA ASP A 185 -12.61 5.95 12.19
C ASP A 185 -13.57 7.13 12.40
N LYS A 186 -14.17 7.19 13.59
CA LYS A 186 -15.05 8.30 13.95
C LYS A 186 -14.31 9.63 13.94
N TYR A 187 -13.09 9.67 14.46
CA TYR A 187 -12.25 10.87 14.45
C TYR A 187 -12.04 11.37 13.02
N PHE A 188 -11.55 10.53 12.10
CA PHE A 188 -11.31 10.96 10.73
C PHE A 188 -12.59 11.34 9.98
N THR A 189 -13.68 10.60 10.20
CA THR A 189 -14.99 10.96 9.65
C THR A 189 -15.42 12.36 10.07
N GLU A 190 -15.23 12.73 11.34
CA GLU A 190 -15.54 14.08 11.82
C GLU A 190 -14.52 15.12 11.35
N PHE A 191 -13.25 14.75 11.24
CA PHE A 191 -12.15 15.64 10.86
C PHE A 191 -12.31 16.13 9.41
N ILE A 192 -12.50 15.23 8.45
CA ILE A 192 -12.66 15.60 7.03
C ILE A 192 -13.91 16.45 6.76
N ASN A 193 -14.91 16.39 7.65
CA ASN A 193 -16.12 17.20 7.53
C ASN A 193 -15.90 18.65 8.02
N LYS A 194 -14.80 18.91 8.73
CA LYS A 194 -14.48 20.21 9.35
C LYS A 194 -13.27 20.88 8.72
N HIS A 195 -12.43 20.12 8.03
CA HIS A 195 -11.17 20.56 7.46
C HIS A 195 -11.12 20.24 5.96
N PRO A 196 -10.42 21.05 5.14
CA PRO A 196 -10.38 20.93 3.68
C PRO A 196 -9.49 19.78 3.22
N VAL A 197 -9.80 18.56 3.67
CA VAL A 197 -9.07 17.33 3.35
C VAL A 197 -10.01 16.19 3.07
N THR A 198 -9.53 15.22 2.30
CA THR A 198 -10.22 13.97 1.97
C THR A 198 -9.28 12.78 2.15
N GLY A 199 -9.88 11.58 2.13
CA GLY A 199 -9.17 10.31 1.97
C GLY A 199 -9.24 9.80 0.52
N GLN A 200 -8.64 8.63 0.31
CA GLN A 200 -8.74 7.88 -0.94
C GLN A 200 -10.12 7.25 -1.13
N LYS A 201 -10.48 6.94 -2.38
CA LYS A 201 -11.69 6.16 -2.66
C LYS A 201 -11.50 4.70 -2.28
N VAL A 202 -12.54 4.10 -1.72
CA VAL A 202 -12.56 2.66 -1.39
C VAL A 202 -12.33 1.80 -2.65
N GLU A 203 -12.85 2.23 -3.80
CA GLU A 203 -12.60 1.54 -5.06
C GLU A 203 -11.12 1.59 -5.48
N ALA A 204 -10.41 2.68 -5.21
CA ALA A 204 -8.97 2.75 -5.46
C ALA A 204 -8.21 1.80 -4.52
N LEU A 205 -8.55 1.79 -3.24
CA LEU A 205 -7.98 0.83 -2.27
C LEU A 205 -8.16 -0.62 -2.75
N ALA A 206 -9.36 -0.98 -3.20
CA ALA A 206 -9.65 -2.33 -3.65
C ALA A 206 -8.95 -2.70 -4.97
N ASN A 207 -8.85 -1.76 -5.92
CA ASN A 207 -8.35 -2.05 -7.27
C ASN A 207 -6.82 -2.00 -7.38
N VAL A 208 -6.14 -1.22 -6.53
CA VAL A 208 -4.69 -1.01 -6.64
C VAL A 208 -3.97 -1.08 -5.29
N GLY A 209 -4.69 -1.00 -4.18
CA GLY A 209 -4.14 -1.07 -2.84
C GLY A 209 -4.06 -2.52 -2.36
N ALA A 210 -2.93 -3.19 -2.58
CA ALA A 210 -2.57 -4.39 -1.82
C ALA A 210 -2.10 -4.00 -0.38
N ASN A 211 -2.92 -3.21 0.30
CA ASN A 211 -2.51 -2.33 1.41
C ASN A 211 -2.90 -2.87 2.79
N ASN A 212 -2.98 -4.20 2.98
CA ASN A 212 -3.36 -4.82 4.24
C ASN A 212 -4.76 -4.33 4.72
N PHE A 213 -5.03 -4.25 6.03
CA PHE A 213 -6.20 -3.50 6.52
C PHE A 213 -6.03 -2.00 6.19
N SER A 214 -6.97 -1.47 5.41
CA SER A 214 -6.98 -0.07 4.97
C SER A 214 -8.37 0.54 5.03
N THR A 215 -8.42 1.81 5.38
CA THR A 215 -9.58 2.70 5.25
C THR A 215 -9.23 3.80 4.24
N PRO A 216 -10.20 4.64 3.83
CA PRO A 216 -9.91 5.86 3.06
C PRO A 216 -8.85 6.78 3.67
N TYR A 217 -8.60 6.71 4.98
CA TYR A 217 -7.80 7.70 5.70
C TYR A 217 -6.49 7.15 6.25
N TYR A 218 -6.40 5.83 6.46
CA TYR A 218 -5.22 5.22 7.02
C TYR A 218 -5.12 3.75 6.63
N ARG A 219 -3.90 3.22 6.69
CA ARG A 219 -3.59 1.81 6.50
C ARG A 219 -2.70 1.29 7.61
N LEU A 220 -2.76 -0.01 7.82
CA LEU A 220 -1.97 -0.70 8.83
C LEU A 220 -0.80 -1.41 8.15
N SER A 221 0.33 -1.45 8.84
CA SER A 221 1.44 -2.31 8.48
C SER A 221 2.12 -2.83 9.74
N VAL A 222 2.69 -4.02 9.64
CA VAL A 222 3.33 -4.72 10.76
C VAL A 222 4.57 -5.42 10.26
N ASN A 223 5.52 -5.64 11.15
CA ASN A 223 6.51 -6.68 10.93
C ASN A 223 5.93 -8.02 11.40
N THR A 224 5.62 -8.92 10.48
CA THR A 224 4.96 -10.23 10.74
C THR A 224 5.72 -11.09 11.74
N HIS A 225 7.04 -10.91 11.89
CA HIS A 225 7.85 -11.63 12.85
C HIS A 225 7.37 -11.46 14.30
N TYR A 226 6.81 -10.31 14.66
CA TYR A 226 6.27 -10.07 16.01
C TYR A 226 4.86 -10.63 16.22
N PHE A 227 4.24 -11.15 15.17
CA PHE A 227 2.86 -11.64 15.15
C PHE A 227 2.73 -13.08 14.60
N GLU A 228 3.82 -13.86 14.56
CA GLU A 228 3.82 -15.25 14.11
C GLU A 228 2.78 -16.11 14.85
N GLU A 229 2.59 -15.87 16.15
CA GLU A 229 1.57 -16.57 16.94
C GLU A 229 0.15 -16.33 16.42
N LEU A 230 -0.14 -15.11 15.96
CA LEU A 230 -1.44 -14.75 15.43
C LEU A 230 -1.68 -15.39 14.06
N ILE A 231 -0.66 -15.40 13.20
CA ILE A 231 -0.69 -16.07 11.89
C ILE A 231 -0.92 -17.56 12.07
N ASN A 232 -0.15 -18.22 12.95
CA ASN A 232 -0.29 -19.65 13.21
C ASN A 232 -1.69 -19.97 13.77
N ALA A 233 -2.18 -19.19 14.73
CA ALA A 233 -3.51 -19.37 15.29
C ALA A 233 -4.63 -19.24 14.23
N TYR A 234 -4.44 -18.36 13.25
CA TYR A 234 -5.37 -18.16 12.13
C TYR A 234 -5.35 -19.32 11.15
N LEU A 235 -4.16 -19.77 10.74
CA LEU A 235 -4.03 -20.92 9.83
C LEU A 235 -4.52 -22.24 10.45
N GLU A 236 -4.42 -22.38 11.77
CA GLU A 236 -4.99 -23.50 12.52
C GLU A 236 -6.52 -23.49 12.53
N ASN A 237 -7.13 -22.31 12.74
CA ASN A 237 -8.58 -22.15 12.74
C ASN A 237 -8.96 -20.69 12.47
N SER A 238 -9.23 -20.36 11.20
CA SER A 238 -9.66 -19.01 10.79
C SER A 238 -11.09 -18.68 11.21
N ASN A 239 -11.90 -19.69 11.55
CA ASN A 239 -13.32 -19.54 11.92
C ASN A 239 -13.55 -19.33 13.42
N ARG A 240 -12.52 -18.93 14.19
CA ARG A 240 -12.70 -18.57 15.60
C ARG A 240 -13.68 -17.40 15.72
N SER A 241 -14.45 -17.41 16.80
CA SER A 241 -15.34 -16.29 17.14
C SER A 241 -14.55 -15.02 17.46
N LYS A 242 -15.21 -13.86 17.33
CA LYS A 242 -14.62 -12.57 17.67
C LYS A 242 -14.16 -12.51 19.12
N GLU A 243 -14.90 -13.13 20.04
CA GLU A 243 -14.54 -13.22 21.47
C GLU A 243 -13.28 -14.07 21.72
N GLU A 244 -13.10 -15.16 20.95
CA GLU A 244 -11.88 -15.96 21.01
C GLU A 244 -10.66 -15.19 20.51
N TRP A 245 -10.82 -14.40 19.43
CA TRP A 245 -9.77 -13.52 18.94
C TRP A 245 -9.43 -12.40 19.92
N LYS A 246 -10.44 -11.77 20.54
CA LYS A 246 -10.22 -10.77 21.60
C LYS A 246 -9.43 -11.34 22.78
N SER A 247 -9.78 -12.56 23.20
CA SER A 247 -9.06 -13.28 24.25
C SER A 247 -7.61 -13.63 23.86
N PHE A 248 -7.32 -13.73 22.55
CA PHE A 248 -5.95 -13.86 22.03
C PHE A 248 -5.21 -12.52 22.13
N GLY A 249 -5.87 -11.43 21.74
CA GLY A 249 -5.38 -10.05 21.84
C GLY A 249 -4.93 -9.65 23.25
N ASP A 250 -5.65 -10.08 24.28
CA ASP A 250 -5.29 -9.84 25.69
C ASP A 250 -3.91 -10.39 26.08
N LYS A 251 -3.39 -11.36 25.31
CA LYS A 251 -2.10 -12.01 25.53
C LYS A 251 -1.00 -11.45 24.64
N LEU A 252 -1.34 -10.65 23.62
CA LEU A 252 -0.37 -10.10 22.69
C LEU A 252 0.48 -9.03 23.37
N SER A 253 1.78 -9.31 23.46
CA SER A 253 2.78 -8.41 24.04
C SER A 253 3.60 -7.70 22.96
N TYR A 254 2.94 -7.13 21.95
CA TYR A 254 3.61 -6.33 20.92
C TYR A 254 3.86 -4.89 21.42
N LYS A 255 4.91 -4.25 20.92
CA LYS A 255 5.22 -2.84 21.21
C LYS A 255 4.52 -1.92 20.21
N PRO A 256 4.25 -0.66 20.54
CA PRO A 256 3.68 0.30 19.59
C PRO A 256 4.38 0.29 18.22
N GLU A 257 5.71 0.21 18.20
CA GLU A 257 6.54 0.23 17.01
C GLU A 257 6.38 -1.01 16.11
N ASP A 258 5.77 -2.08 16.61
CA ASP A 258 5.52 -3.29 15.84
C ASP A 258 4.27 -3.16 14.94
N LEU A 259 3.43 -2.14 15.18
CA LEU A 259 2.25 -1.77 14.39
C LEU A 259 2.32 -0.31 13.96
N ILE A 260 2.38 -0.07 12.65
CA ILE A 260 2.35 1.27 12.07
C ILE A 260 0.95 1.54 11.52
N ILE A 261 0.35 2.64 11.95
CA ILE A 261 -0.84 3.24 11.36
C ILE A 261 -0.39 4.44 10.53
N ALA A 262 -0.33 4.24 9.21
CA ALA A 262 0.01 5.29 8.26
C ALA A 262 -1.27 6.01 7.85
N ILE A 263 -1.39 7.27 8.24
CA ILE A 263 -2.50 8.16 7.91
C ILE A 263 -2.14 8.89 6.62
N GLU A 264 -3.00 8.74 5.61
CA GLU A 264 -2.80 9.34 4.29
C GLU A 264 -4.01 10.22 3.98
N LEU A 265 -3.80 11.54 3.99
CA LEU A 265 -4.79 12.55 3.70
C LEU A 265 -4.38 13.35 2.47
N PHE A 266 -5.37 13.94 1.81
CA PHE A 266 -5.20 14.74 0.60
C PHE A 266 -5.96 16.05 0.76
N MET A 267 -5.40 17.16 0.28
CA MET A 267 -6.17 18.41 0.17
C MET A 267 -7.43 18.18 -0.67
N ASP A 268 -8.57 18.74 -0.26
CA ASP A 268 -9.83 18.58 -0.99
C ASP A 268 -9.89 19.40 -2.29
N ASP A 269 -9.25 20.57 -2.30
CA ASP A 269 -9.15 21.47 -3.45
C ASP A 269 -7.88 21.23 -4.27
N GLN A 270 -8.06 21.18 -5.58
CA GLN A 270 -7.01 20.90 -6.57
C GLN A 270 -5.88 21.93 -6.64
N ASN A 271 -6.09 23.14 -6.12
CA ASN A 271 -5.10 24.22 -6.17
C ASN A 271 -4.50 24.51 -4.79
N SER A 272 -4.89 23.74 -3.77
CA SER A 272 -4.41 23.90 -2.41
C SER A 272 -3.14 23.07 -2.21
N GLU A 273 -2.16 23.70 -1.58
CA GLU A 273 -0.95 23.03 -1.12
C GLU A 273 -1.23 22.36 0.24
N PRO A 274 -0.52 21.28 0.59
CA PRO A 274 -0.54 20.72 1.93
C PRO A 274 -0.34 21.79 3.01
N ASP A 275 -1.12 21.72 4.08
CA ASP A 275 -1.17 22.71 5.15
C ASP A 275 -0.57 22.17 6.47
N ASP A 276 0.47 22.84 6.97
CA ASP A 276 1.13 22.52 8.24
C ASP A 276 0.15 22.56 9.42
N GLU A 277 -0.83 23.48 9.42
CA GLU A 277 -1.82 23.58 10.49
C GLU A 277 -2.68 22.31 10.58
N ILE A 278 -2.99 21.69 9.44
CA ILE A 278 -3.76 20.44 9.39
C ILE A 278 -2.96 19.28 9.96
N ILE A 279 -1.68 19.14 9.58
CA ILE A 279 -0.81 18.11 10.16
C ILE A 279 -0.68 18.29 11.67
N ASP A 280 -0.47 19.52 12.13
CA ASP A 280 -0.33 19.80 13.56
C ASP A 280 -1.63 19.53 14.32
N LEU A 281 -2.79 19.83 13.75
CA LEU A 281 -4.08 19.47 14.34
C LEU A 281 -4.21 17.94 14.48
N VAL A 282 -4.01 17.18 13.39
CA VAL A 282 -4.11 15.71 13.43
C VAL A 282 -3.13 15.12 14.45
N SER A 283 -1.91 15.62 14.45
CA SER A 283 -0.87 15.14 15.36
C SER A 283 -1.23 15.40 16.82
N ASN A 284 -1.65 16.62 17.14
CA ASN A 284 -2.02 17.00 18.50
C ASN A 284 -3.23 16.23 19.00
N ASP A 285 -4.20 15.98 18.12
CA ASP A 285 -5.38 15.20 18.46
C ASP A 285 -5.02 13.73 18.74
N ILE A 286 -4.20 13.09 17.90
CA ILE A 286 -3.71 11.71 18.15
C ILE A 286 -2.95 11.62 19.47
N ILE A 287 -2.08 12.60 19.76
CA ILE A 287 -1.34 12.66 21.03
C ILE A 287 -2.30 12.71 22.23
N ARG A 288 -3.35 13.56 22.16
CA ARG A 288 -4.26 13.84 23.28
C ARG A 288 -5.38 12.81 23.45
N MET A 289 -5.85 12.19 22.37
CA MET A 289 -6.97 11.26 22.41
C MET A 289 -6.61 9.98 23.15
N GLU A 290 -7.32 9.64 24.22
CA GLU A 290 -7.17 8.35 24.91
C GLU A 290 -7.87 7.22 24.15
N GLY A 291 -7.50 5.96 24.36
CA GLY A 291 -8.20 4.80 23.78
C GLY A 291 -8.15 4.71 22.25
N LEU A 292 -7.09 5.26 21.65
CA LEU A 292 -6.69 4.93 20.29
C LEU A 292 -5.81 3.68 20.29
N PRO A 293 -5.67 3.00 19.14
CA PRO A 293 -4.78 1.85 19.00
C PRO A 293 -3.37 2.12 19.53
N ARG A 294 -2.83 1.14 20.25
CA ARG A 294 -1.39 1.14 20.59
C ARG A 294 -0.60 0.87 19.31
N ALA A 295 0.08 1.90 18.80
CA ALA A 295 0.77 1.88 17.51
C ALA A 295 1.76 3.04 17.39
N GLU A 296 2.66 2.91 16.41
CA GLU A 296 3.32 4.04 15.76
C GLU A 296 2.37 4.68 14.74
N TYR A 297 2.26 6.01 14.76
CA TYR A 297 1.47 6.77 13.80
C TYR A 297 2.39 7.62 12.93
N ALA A 298 2.25 7.45 11.62
CA ALA A 298 2.84 8.32 10.61
C ALA A 298 1.72 9.08 9.88
N ILE A 299 1.95 10.35 9.55
CA ILE A 299 0.95 11.20 8.90
C ILE A 299 1.55 11.77 7.63
N ASP A 300 0.89 11.53 6.51
CA ASP A 300 1.20 12.14 5.22
C ASP A 300 0.00 12.98 4.77
N LEU A 301 0.26 14.25 4.43
CA LEU A 301 -0.70 15.16 3.82
C LEU A 301 -0.22 15.53 2.42
N HIS A 302 -0.98 15.10 1.44
CA HIS A 302 -0.70 15.25 0.03
C HIS A 302 -1.45 16.43 -0.60
N ASP A 303 -0.93 16.93 -1.72
CA ASP A 303 -1.77 17.71 -2.65
C ASP A 303 -2.95 16.85 -3.16
N ASN A 304 -3.91 17.43 -3.86
CA ASN A 304 -5.14 16.72 -4.23
C ASN A 304 -4.94 15.55 -5.22
N TYR A 305 -3.73 15.29 -5.71
CA TYR A 305 -3.52 14.46 -6.88
C TYR A 305 -2.90 13.10 -6.57
N VAL A 306 -3.28 12.12 -7.39
CA VAL A 306 -2.68 10.78 -7.44
C VAL A 306 -2.08 10.56 -8.82
N ASP A 307 -0.87 10.00 -8.86
CA ASP A 307 -0.31 9.45 -10.09
C ASP A 307 -1.10 8.19 -10.46
N LYS A 308 -1.92 8.28 -11.50
CA LYS A 308 -2.80 7.18 -11.90
C LYS A 308 -2.05 5.88 -12.23
N THR A 309 -0.78 5.98 -12.64
CA THR A 309 0.04 4.83 -13.06
C THR A 309 0.58 4.02 -11.89
N SER A 310 0.78 4.67 -10.73
CA SER A 310 1.35 4.05 -9.53
C SER A 310 0.40 4.05 -8.33
N GLY A 311 -0.67 4.84 -8.36
CA GLY A 311 -1.59 5.03 -7.24
C GLY A 311 -1.04 5.91 -6.11
N VAL A 312 0.13 6.54 -6.29
CA VAL A 312 0.81 7.33 -5.24
C VAL A 312 0.37 8.79 -5.25
N GLY A 313 0.18 9.37 -4.05
CA GLY A 313 -0.43 10.67 -3.82
C GLY A 313 0.42 11.94 -3.98
N ASN A 314 1.59 11.93 -4.62
CA ASN A 314 2.50 13.07 -4.56
C ASN A 314 2.81 13.72 -5.92
N LYS A 315 1.95 14.62 -6.40
CA LYS A 315 2.21 15.32 -7.67
C LYS A 315 3.33 16.33 -7.60
N LYS A 316 3.30 17.19 -6.58
CA LYS A 316 4.29 18.25 -6.39
C LYS A 316 4.81 18.25 -4.98
N ASN A 317 3.91 18.26 -4.01
CA ASN A 317 4.25 18.50 -2.62
C ASN A 317 3.51 17.53 -1.70
N SER A 318 4.15 17.19 -0.60
CA SER A 318 3.56 16.46 0.51
C SER A 318 4.24 16.92 1.77
N LEU A 319 3.47 17.05 2.85
CA LEU A 319 4.01 17.22 4.18
C LEU A 319 3.92 15.87 4.89
N SER A 320 4.95 15.53 5.65
CA SER A 320 5.02 14.24 6.33
C SER A 320 5.48 14.46 7.76
N ARG A 321 4.79 13.81 8.70
CA ARG A 321 5.25 13.55 10.06
C ARG A 321 5.35 12.04 10.22
N GLY A 322 6.44 11.50 9.70
CA GLY A 322 6.87 10.11 9.84
C GLY A 322 8.26 10.03 10.46
N PHE A 323 8.97 8.92 10.29
CA PHE A 323 10.30 8.72 10.89
C PHE A 323 11.27 9.91 10.65
N PRO A 324 11.93 10.46 11.69
CA PRO A 324 11.94 10.07 13.11
C PRO A 324 10.93 10.83 14.02
N GLU A 325 9.98 11.54 13.43
CA GLU A 325 8.99 12.39 14.11
C GLU A 325 7.61 11.73 14.28
N GLN A 326 7.55 10.40 14.16
CA GLN A 326 6.31 9.64 14.35
C GLN A 326 5.73 9.82 15.76
N ILE A 327 4.42 9.59 15.90
CA ILE A 327 3.75 9.62 17.20
C ILE A 327 3.68 8.19 17.73
N ILE A 328 4.21 7.97 18.93
CA ILE A 328 4.15 6.67 19.62
C ILE A 328 3.00 6.68 20.63
N LYS A 329 2.00 5.82 20.41
CA LYS A 329 0.88 5.60 21.33
C LYS A 329 1.08 4.32 22.12
N VAL A 330 1.12 4.43 23.44
CA VAL A 330 1.39 3.32 24.39
C VAL A 330 0.15 2.71 25.00
#